data_AF-A0A8K0LW02-F1
#
_entry.id   AF-A0A8K0LW02-F1
#
_cell.length_a   1.000
_cell.length_b   1.000
_cell.length_c   1.000
_cell.angle_alpha   90.00
_cell.angle_beta   90.00
_cell.angle_gamma   90.00
#
_symmetry.space_group_name_H-M   'P 1'
#
loop_
_entity.id
_entity.type
_entity.pdbx_description
1 polymer ?
#
loop_
_entity_poly.entity_id
_entity_poly.type
_entity_poly.pdbx_seq_one_letter_code
_entity_poly.pdbx_strand_id
1 'polypeptide(L)'
;MPDKMTQTDPLPGSTPQTASASSPLEEMPLDIHRLIMLQLSSFNDLDALVHASPRAHLVYARDRLSILRHMVERTLDGILYDAHAAYLSGKAGIQTTRLKGTLWQFLDQYRFGQFPSLKLKDLIQLVRFHRFVIEPLTKHYEIWALDDRRYYPEHSYPLSRTEIQRVQRALYRLEVYYNLCSPAGKGRSGETYIEKSKDRMRLLALFAPWQIEQILCVHEFTMHVCDELFRELKWELQPLQDKEFGYMNVQNGEDISYLFIDAGQSSNLPLVSRALKISDPEEQAAVLRECLLGLPSIDDGRDWIVDATFCHPRESSREILREIFDFTNENAGQDPLDPDEILLSRFHRAEQPPLAWVLYCGEAACDIDGEYRLWELGWFQFRGMVMWDAPRLEVSGMKALLEAGRRYIP
;
A
#
# COMPACT_ATOMS: atom_id res chain seq x y z
N MET A 1 49.46 -21.70 81.61
CA MET A 1 48.63 -22.41 82.61
C MET A 1 47.17 -22.02 82.38
N PRO A 2 46.20 -22.92 82.55
CA PRO A 2 45.59 -23.70 81.47
C PRO A 2 44.13 -23.32 81.11
N ASP A 3 43.68 -23.90 79.99
CA ASP A 3 42.33 -24.27 79.52
C ASP A 3 41.06 -23.86 80.29
N LYS A 4 40.04 -23.42 79.53
CA LYS A 4 38.82 -24.24 79.32
C LYS A 4 37.96 -23.81 78.11
N MET A 5 37.59 -24.84 77.35
CA MET A 5 36.61 -24.90 76.25
C MET A 5 35.20 -24.42 76.63
N THR A 6 34.53 -23.79 75.65
CA THR A 6 33.08 -24.03 75.41
C THR A 6 32.77 -23.95 73.90
N GLN A 7 32.31 -25.09 73.38
CA GLN A 7 31.46 -25.35 72.20
C GLN A 7 30.28 -24.36 72.07
N THR A 8 29.52 -24.18 70.99
CA THR A 8 29.44 -24.53 69.55
C THR A 8 28.22 -23.78 69.04
N ASP A 9 28.19 -23.35 67.77
CA ASP A 9 26.98 -23.47 66.95
C ASP A 9 27.33 -23.45 65.45
N PRO A 10 26.89 -24.45 64.67
CA PRO A 10 27.04 -24.45 63.21
C PRO A 10 25.89 -23.68 62.55
N LEU A 11 26.26 -22.80 61.61
CA LEU A 11 25.34 -22.14 60.67
C LEU A 11 24.42 -23.16 59.99
N PRO A 12 23.09 -23.05 60.12
CA PRO A 12 22.18 -23.88 59.37
C PRO A 12 21.88 -23.26 58.01
N GLY A 13 22.01 -24.07 56.97
CA GLY A 13 21.03 -24.09 55.89
C GLY A 13 21.29 -23.13 54.75
N SER A 14 22.12 -23.57 53.82
CA SER A 14 21.93 -23.30 52.40
C SER A 14 20.50 -23.71 52.00
N THR A 15 19.62 -22.74 51.75
CA THR A 15 18.41 -22.96 50.94
C THR A 15 18.73 -22.64 49.48
N PRO A 16 18.80 -23.63 48.58
CA PRO A 16 18.65 -23.42 47.16
C PRO A 16 17.16 -23.55 46.84
N GLN A 17 16.45 -22.45 46.60
CA GLN A 17 15.19 -22.44 45.82
C GLN A 17 14.59 -21.03 45.78
N THR A 18 15.09 -20.19 44.88
CA THR A 18 14.18 -19.39 44.07
C THR A 18 13.89 -20.19 42.82
N ALA A 19 13.03 -21.20 42.94
CA ALA A 19 12.32 -21.71 41.77
C ALA A 19 11.47 -20.52 41.28
N SER A 20 11.91 -19.90 40.19
CA SER A 20 11.12 -18.93 39.44
C SER A 20 9.74 -19.54 39.23
N ALA A 21 8.72 -19.03 39.93
CA ALA A 21 7.34 -19.45 39.72
C ALA A 21 7.05 -19.26 38.22
N SER A 22 6.86 -20.38 37.53
CA SER A 22 6.47 -20.41 36.13
C SER A 22 5.15 -19.64 36.02
N SER A 23 5.06 -18.69 35.08
CA SER A 23 3.85 -17.90 34.96
C SER A 23 2.67 -18.84 34.62
N PRO A 24 1.43 -18.58 35.08
CA PRO A 24 0.28 -19.40 34.74
C PRO A 24 0.07 -19.57 33.23
N LEU A 25 0.49 -18.56 32.44
CA LEU A 25 0.47 -18.60 30.98
C LEU A 25 1.46 -19.65 30.44
N GLU A 26 2.61 -19.84 31.09
CA GLU A 26 3.60 -20.87 30.71
C GLU A 26 3.18 -22.29 31.12
N GLU A 27 2.18 -22.45 31.98
CA GLU A 27 1.69 -23.77 32.39
C GLU A 27 0.56 -24.27 31.48
N MET A 28 0.06 -23.42 30.58
CA MET A 28 -1.04 -23.77 29.70
C MET A 28 -0.64 -24.85 28.68
N PRO A 29 -1.58 -25.73 28.28
CA PRO A 29 -1.37 -26.67 27.19
C PRO A 29 -0.98 -25.94 25.89
N LEU A 30 -0.10 -26.55 25.08
CA LEU A 30 0.37 -25.96 23.83
C LEU A 30 -0.78 -25.64 22.85
N ASP A 31 -1.86 -26.40 22.90
CA ASP A 31 -3.06 -26.15 22.10
C ASP A 31 -3.76 -24.84 22.49
N ILE A 32 -3.73 -24.47 23.77
CA ILE A 32 -4.30 -23.20 24.23
C ILE A 32 -3.42 -22.03 23.78
N HIS A 33 -2.09 -22.17 23.87
CA HIS A 33 -1.18 -21.18 23.27
C HIS A 33 -1.44 -20.99 21.77
N ARG A 34 -1.68 -22.09 21.04
CA ARG A 34 -2.02 -22.05 19.62
C ARG A 34 -3.33 -21.30 19.38
N LEU A 35 -4.37 -21.59 20.17
CA LEU A 35 -5.65 -20.89 20.07
C LEU A 35 -5.50 -19.39 20.36
N ILE A 36 -4.74 -19.02 21.39
CA ILE A 36 -4.43 -17.61 21.71
C ILE A 36 -3.79 -16.93 20.50
N MET A 37 -2.78 -17.55 19.88
CA MET A 37 -2.12 -17.00 18.69
C MET A 37 -3.08 -16.81 17.51
N LEU A 38 -4.02 -17.73 17.30
CA LEU A 38 -5.01 -17.62 16.23
C LEU A 38 -6.06 -16.52 16.48
N GLN A 39 -6.22 -16.07 17.73
CA GLN A 39 -7.14 -14.96 18.06
C GLN A 39 -6.51 -13.58 17.93
N LEU A 40 -5.18 -13.49 17.78
CA LEU A 40 -4.50 -12.21 17.63
C LEU A 40 -4.96 -11.50 16.34
N SER A 41 -5.04 -10.17 16.41
CA SER A 41 -5.49 -9.31 15.29
C SER A 41 -4.37 -8.48 14.68
N SER A 42 -3.14 -8.59 15.20
CA SER A 42 -1.99 -7.81 14.77
C SER A 42 -0.73 -8.66 14.72
N PHE A 43 0.09 -8.44 13.70
CA PHE A 43 1.40 -9.08 13.62
C PHE A 43 2.35 -8.62 14.72
N ASN A 44 2.19 -7.41 15.25
CA ASN A 44 3.01 -6.91 16.35
C ASN A 44 2.70 -7.66 17.66
N ASP A 45 1.44 -8.00 17.90
CA ASP A 45 1.05 -8.78 19.08
C ASP A 45 1.59 -10.22 19.01
N LEU A 46 1.59 -10.81 17.81
CA LEU A 46 2.19 -12.13 17.59
C LEU A 46 3.69 -12.10 17.85
N ASP A 47 4.38 -11.09 17.33
CA ASP A 47 5.81 -10.87 17.51
C ASP A 47 6.14 -10.72 19.00
N ALA A 48 5.42 -9.84 19.70
CA ALA A 48 5.56 -9.61 21.12
C ALA A 48 5.33 -10.89 21.95
N LEU A 49 4.27 -11.66 21.64
CA LEU A 49 3.96 -12.91 22.35
C LEU A 49 5.05 -13.97 22.13
N VAL A 50 5.53 -14.11 20.89
CA VAL A 50 6.60 -15.05 20.54
C VAL A 50 7.92 -14.69 21.22
N HIS A 51 8.18 -13.40 21.44
CA HIS A 51 9.37 -12.94 22.15
C HIS A 51 9.23 -12.99 23.68
N ALA A 52 8.02 -12.81 24.21
CA ALA A 52 7.77 -12.78 25.66
C ALA A 52 7.66 -14.18 26.29
N SER A 53 7.26 -15.20 25.53
CA SER A 53 6.99 -16.54 26.04
C SER A 53 7.78 -17.63 25.29
N PRO A 54 8.66 -18.39 25.95
CA PRO A 54 9.37 -19.51 25.34
C PRO A 54 8.41 -20.59 24.81
N ARG A 55 7.28 -20.83 25.49
CA ARG A 55 6.27 -21.78 25.00
C ARG A 55 5.51 -21.26 23.80
N ALA A 56 5.17 -19.98 23.79
CA ALA A 56 4.62 -19.35 22.61
C ALA A 56 5.60 -19.48 21.43
N HIS A 57 6.89 -19.20 21.65
CA HIS A 57 7.92 -19.40 20.65
C HIS A 57 7.96 -20.83 20.11
N LEU A 58 7.89 -21.84 21.00
CA LEU A 58 7.86 -23.25 20.59
C LEU A 58 6.64 -23.59 19.73
N VAL A 59 5.44 -23.10 20.09
CA VAL A 59 4.22 -23.30 19.29
C VAL A 59 4.34 -22.62 17.94
N TYR A 60 4.78 -21.37 17.92
CA TYR A 60 5.00 -20.62 16.69
C TYR A 60 6.04 -21.28 15.78
N ALA A 61 7.15 -21.77 16.34
CA ALA A 61 8.18 -22.45 15.56
C ALA A 61 7.67 -23.77 14.94
N ARG A 62 6.82 -24.51 15.65
CA ARG A 62 6.25 -25.79 15.19
C ARG A 62 5.16 -25.64 14.15
N ASP A 63 4.28 -24.64 14.29
CA ASP A 63 3.12 -24.44 13.41
C ASP A 63 3.11 -23.08 12.71
N ARG A 64 4.30 -22.60 12.37
CA ARG A 64 4.52 -21.26 11.82
C ARG A 64 3.67 -20.96 10.60
N LEU A 65 3.52 -21.94 9.71
CA LEU A 65 2.78 -21.81 8.46
C LEU A 65 1.29 -21.60 8.70
N SER A 66 0.66 -22.43 9.56
CA SER A 66 -0.78 -22.30 9.82
C SER A 66 -1.07 -21.00 10.56
N ILE A 67 -0.25 -20.66 11.57
CA ILE A 67 -0.41 -19.44 12.36
C ILE A 67 -0.27 -18.20 11.47
N LEU A 68 0.81 -18.09 10.68
CA LEU A 68 0.99 -16.94 9.79
C LEU A 68 -0.08 -16.85 8.71
N ARG A 69 -0.50 -17.98 8.13
CA ARG A 69 -1.59 -18.00 7.15
C ARG A 69 -2.88 -17.45 7.75
N HIS A 70 -3.27 -17.96 8.92
CA HIS A 70 -4.49 -17.49 9.60
C HIS A 70 -4.41 -16.00 9.94
N MET A 71 -3.25 -15.54 10.44
CA MET A 71 -3.02 -14.12 10.74
C MET A 71 -3.12 -13.25 9.50
N VAL A 72 -2.56 -13.68 8.37
CA VAL A 72 -2.65 -12.98 7.10
C VAL A 72 -4.10 -12.93 6.61
N GLU A 73 -4.81 -14.06 6.62
CA GLU A 73 -6.23 -14.14 6.22
C GLU A 73 -7.12 -13.23 7.08
N ARG A 74 -6.87 -13.18 8.39
CA ARG A 74 -7.64 -12.35 9.32
C ARG A 74 -7.30 -10.87 9.25
N THR A 75 -6.01 -10.53 9.17
CA THR A 75 -5.53 -9.13 9.18
C THR A 75 -5.82 -8.45 7.84
N LEU A 76 -5.65 -9.18 6.74
CA LEU A 76 -5.86 -8.67 5.38
C LEU A 76 -7.22 -9.04 4.81
N ASP A 77 -8.20 -9.38 5.66
CA ASP A 77 -9.55 -9.67 5.20
C ASP A 77 -10.11 -8.51 4.35
N GLY A 78 -10.66 -8.83 3.18
CA GLY A 78 -11.13 -7.87 2.17
C GLY A 78 -10.04 -7.18 1.33
N ILE A 79 -8.74 -7.38 1.62
CA ILE A 79 -7.60 -6.81 0.85
C ILE A 79 -6.49 -7.82 0.53
N LEU A 80 -6.62 -9.07 1.00
CA LEU A 80 -5.63 -10.13 0.83
C LEU A 80 -5.31 -10.41 -0.63
N TYR A 81 -6.33 -10.28 -1.49
CA TYR A 81 -6.18 -10.52 -2.90
C TYR A 81 -5.20 -9.55 -3.57
N ASP A 82 -5.38 -8.26 -3.32
CA ASP A 82 -4.47 -7.22 -3.81
C ASP A 82 -3.08 -7.36 -3.17
N ALA A 83 -3.00 -7.75 -1.89
CA ALA A 83 -1.74 -8.03 -1.22
C ALA A 83 -0.95 -9.19 -1.87
N HIS A 84 -1.65 -10.26 -2.26
CA HIS A 84 -1.07 -11.37 -3.01
C HIS A 84 -0.56 -10.92 -4.38
N ALA A 85 -1.36 -10.13 -5.11
CA ALA A 85 -0.98 -9.61 -6.42
C ALA A 85 0.27 -8.72 -6.35
N ALA A 86 0.32 -7.81 -5.38
CA ALA A 86 1.49 -6.96 -5.14
C ALA A 86 2.74 -7.80 -4.85
N TYR A 87 2.61 -8.81 -3.99
CA TYR A 87 3.72 -9.71 -3.68
C TYR A 87 4.20 -10.52 -4.90
N LEU A 88 3.28 -11.07 -5.69
CA LEU A 88 3.61 -11.91 -6.84
C LEU A 88 4.21 -11.10 -7.99
N SER A 89 3.66 -9.92 -8.29
CA SER A 89 4.16 -9.02 -9.33
C SER A 89 5.61 -8.55 -9.07
N GLY A 90 6.02 -8.42 -7.82
CA GLY A 90 7.40 -8.10 -7.43
C GLY A 90 8.39 -9.30 -7.48
N LYS A 91 7.94 -10.53 -7.78
CA LYS A 91 8.86 -11.67 -7.84
C LYS A 91 9.78 -11.62 -9.05
N ALA A 92 11.03 -12.03 -8.84
CA ALA A 92 12.06 -12.11 -9.88
C ALA A 92 11.55 -12.76 -11.17
N GLY A 93 10.79 -13.86 -11.15
CA GLY A 93 10.30 -14.49 -12.39
C GLY A 93 9.39 -13.59 -13.24
N ILE A 94 8.54 -12.77 -12.60
CA ILE A 94 7.72 -11.78 -13.30
C ILE A 94 8.58 -10.58 -13.68
N GLN A 95 9.48 -10.15 -12.80
CA GLN A 95 10.37 -9.01 -13.01
C GLN A 95 11.44 -9.22 -14.09
N THR A 96 11.99 -10.44 -14.23
CA THR A 96 13.15 -10.75 -15.07
C THR A 96 12.78 -11.32 -16.43
N THR A 97 11.67 -12.07 -16.52
CA THR A 97 11.21 -12.77 -17.72
C THR A 97 9.95 -12.12 -18.28
N ARG A 98 9.82 -10.78 -18.21
CA ARG A 98 8.69 -9.96 -18.72
C ARG A 98 8.44 -10.12 -20.22
N LEU A 99 8.18 -11.34 -20.68
CA LEU A 99 7.65 -11.66 -21.98
C LEU A 99 6.18 -11.30 -21.92
N LYS A 100 5.70 -10.54 -22.92
CA LYS A 100 4.31 -10.09 -23.05
C LYS A 100 3.29 -11.19 -22.69
N GLY A 101 3.50 -12.44 -23.12
CA GLY A 101 2.62 -13.57 -22.77
C GLY A 101 2.55 -13.93 -21.28
N THR A 102 3.66 -13.85 -20.54
CA THR A 102 3.69 -14.16 -19.09
C THR A 102 3.01 -13.05 -18.29
N LEU A 103 3.14 -11.81 -18.75
CA LEU A 103 2.47 -10.66 -18.16
C LEU A 103 0.94 -10.77 -18.29
N TRP A 104 0.42 -11.02 -19.49
CA TRP A 104 -1.03 -11.15 -19.69
C TRP A 104 -1.60 -12.33 -18.92
N GLN A 105 -0.88 -13.46 -18.82
CA GLN A 105 -1.27 -14.57 -17.95
C GLN A 105 -1.36 -14.17 -16.47
N PHE A 106 -0.42 -13.36 -15.98
CA PHE A 106 -0.50 -12.83 -14.62
C PHE A 106 -1.71 -11.91 -14.44
N LEU A 107 -2.00 -11.05 -15.42
CA LEU A 107 -3.16 -10.15 -15.39
C LEU A 107 -4.48 -10.91 -15.44
N ASP A 108 -4.56 -12.00 -16.21
CA ASP A 108 -5.72 -12.90 -16.20
C ASP A 108 -5.89 -13.55 -14.82
N GLN A 109 -4.80 -14.07 -14.22
CA GLN A 109 -4.85 -14.62 -12.85
C GLN A 109 -5.29 -13.58 -11.82
N TYR A 110 -4.83 -12.33 -12.00
CA TYR A 110 -5.22 -11.19 -11.17
C TYR A 110 -6.65 -10.70 -11.41
N ARG A 111 -7.21 -10.97 -12.58
CA ARG A 111 -8.61 -10.65 -12.88
C ARG A 111 -9.55 -11.69 -12.29
N PHE A 112 -9.19 -12.97 -12.39
CA PHE A 112 -10.08 -14.09 -12.07
C PHE A 112 -9.96 -14.63 -10.64
N GLY A 113 -9.17 -14.01 -9.77
CA GLY A 113 -9.05 -14.52 -8.39
C GLY A 113 -8.10 -15.70 -8.22
N GLN A 114 -7.32 -16.07 -9.25
CA GLN A 114 -6.70 -17.40 -9.35
C GLN A 114 -5.23 -17.42 -8.94
N PHE A 115 -4.92 -17.01 -7.71
CA PHE A 115 -3.55 -17.11 -7.19
C PHE A 115 -3.28 -18.41 -6.43
N PRO A 116 -2.08 -18.98 -6.58
CA PRO A 116 -1.69 -20.16 -5.82
C PRO A 116 -1.56 -19.83 -4.32
N SER A 117 -1.79 -20.84 -3.49
CA SER A 117 -1.52 -20.75 -2.06
C SER A 117 -0.04 -20.45 -1.79
N LEU A 118 0.21 -19.44 -0.95
CA LEU A 118 1.57 -19.02 -0.61
C LEU A 118 2.27 -20.04 0.30
N LYS A 119 3.56 -20.25 0.05
CA LYS A 119 4.45 -21.06 0.92
C LYS A 119 4.88 -20.21 2.13
N LEU A 120 5.45 -20.85 3.16
CA LEU A 120 5.90 -20.16 4.37
C LEU A 120 6.85 -18.99 4.07
N LYS A 121 7.84 -19.21 3.20
CA LYS A 121 8.79 -18.14 2.80
C LYS A 121 8.05 -16.96 2.17
N ASP A 122 7.07 -17.24 1.33
CA ASP A 122 6.28 -16.21 0.65
C ASP A 122 5.42 -15.42 1.63
N LEU A 123 4.74 -16.11 2.57
CA LEU A 123 3.96 -15.48 3.63
C LEU A 123 4.82 -14.58 4.52
N ILE A 124 6.03 -15.01 4.89
CA ILE A 124 6.96 -14.18 5.67
C ILE A 124 7.28 -12.89 4.91
N GLN A 125 7.53 -12.96 3.60
CA GLN A 125 7.82 -11.76 2.81
C GLN A 125 6.61 -10.85 2.68
N LEU A 126 5.41 -11.41 2.46
CA LEU A 126 4.16 -10.64 2.42
C LEU A 126 3.88 -9.93 3.75
N VAL A 127 4.07 -10.62 4.88
CA VAL A 127 3.93 -10.04 6.23
C VAL A 127 4.96 -8.93 6.45
N ARG A 128 6.22 -9.12 6.02
CA ARG A 128 7.25 -8.08 6.09
C ARG A 128 6.87 -6.87 5.25
N PHE A 129 6.40 -7.08 4.03
CA PHE A 129 5.96 -5.99 3.16
C PHE A 129 4.78 -5.23 3.80
N HIS A 130 3.79 -5.94 4.35
CA HIS A 130 2.67 -5.29 5.04
C HIS A 130 3.14 -4.45 6.25
N ARG A 131 3.85 -5.06 7.20
CA ARG A 131 4.30 -4.40 8.44
C ARG A 131 5.28 -3.27 8.20
N PHE A 132 6.19 -3.43 7.24
CA PHE A 132 7.31 -2.50 7.07
C PHE A 132 7.11 -1.50 5.93
N VAL A 133 6.09 -1.67 5.09
CA VAL A 133 5.83 -0.73 3.97
C VAL A 133 4.40 -0.21 4.03
N ILE A 134 3.42 -1.10 3.98
CA ILE A 134 2.01 -0.71 3.85
C ILE A 134 1.47 -0.04 5.12
N GLU A 135 1.69 -0.63 6.30
CA GLU A 135 1.24 -0.04 7.57
C GLU A 135 1.87 1.34 7.84
N PRO A 136 3.20 1.53 7.72
CA PRO A 136 3.81 2.86 7.89
C PRO A 136 3.30 3.88 6.89
N LEU A 137 3.18 3.53 5.60
CA LEU A 137 2.66 4.45 4.60
C LEU A 137 1.19 4.81 4.84
N THR A 138 0.38 3.88 5.32
CA THR A 138 -1.01 4.16 5.69
C THR A 138 -1.11 5.20 6.81
N LYS A 139 -0.20 5.14 7.80
CA LYS A 139 -0.14 6.14 8.88
C LYS A 139 0.31 7.52 8.38
N HIS A 140 1.27 7.57 7.46
CA HIS A 140 1.69 8.85 6.86
C HIS A 140 0.59 9.41 5.95
N TYR A 141 -0.13 8.55 5.22
CA TYR A 141 -1.29 8.93 4.43
C TYR A 141 -2.38 9.54 5.32
N GLU A 142 -2.66 8.95 6.48
CA GLU A 142 -3.62 9.50 7.44
C GLU A 142 -3.24 10.93 7.87
N ILE A 143 -1.96 11.15 8.22
CA ILE A 143 -1.47 12.49 8.59
C ILE A 143 -1.66 13.46 7.42
N TRP A 144 -1.19 13.09 6.22
CA TRP A 144 -1.28 13.91 5.01
C TRP A 144 -2.73 14.25 4.63
N ALA A 145 -3.62 13.24 4.63
CA ALA A 145 -5.00 13.38 4.22
C ALA A 145 -5.80 14.25 5.20
N LEU A 146 -5.44 14.26 6.49
CA LEU A 146 -6.14 14.98 7.55
C LEU A 146 -5.51 16.34 7.91
N ASP A 147 -4.36 16.71 7.32
CA ASP A 147 -3.66 17.96 7.65
C ASP A 147 -4.38 19.23 7.15
N ASP A 148 -5.35 19.12 6.23
CA ASP A 148 -6.09 20.31 5.74
C ASP A 148 -7.12 20.84 6.74
N ARG A 149 -6.70 21.80 7.57
CA ARG A 149 -7.59 22.49 8.51
C ARG A 149 -8.75 23.24 7.85
N ARG A 150 -8.73 23.46 6.53
CA ARG A 150 -9.85 24.07 5.79
C ARG A 150 -11.04 23.13 5.67
N TYR A 151 -10.78 21.83 5.66
CA TYR A 151 -11.79 20.79 5.42
C TYR A 151 -12.06 19.92 6.64
N TYR A 152 -11.11 19.86 7.57
CA TYR A 152 -11.26 19.10 8.80
C TYR A 152 -11.04 19.99 10.01
N PRO A 153 -12.03 20.12 10.91
CA PRO A 153 -11.84 20.82 12.16
C PRO A 153 -10.77 20.14 13.03
N GLU A 154 -10.28 20.82 14.08
CA GLU A 154 -9.21 20.39 15.00
C GLU A 154 -9.44 19.04 15.73
N HIS A 155 -10.52 18.33 15.43
CA HIS A 155 -10.93 17.06 16.05
C HIS A 155 -11.20 15.96 15.02
N SER A 156 -10.44 15.90 13.92
CA SER A 156 -10.56 14.79 12.97
C SER A 156 -10.23 13.47 13.68
N TYR A 157 -11.18 12.54 13.70
CA TYR A 157 -10.97 11.21 14.25
C TYR A 157 -10.02 10.40 13.36
N PRO A 158 -9.26 9.46 13.94
CA PRO A 158 -8.42 8.55 13.18
C PRO A 158 -9.18 7.84 12.06
N LEU A 159 -8.46 7.34 11.06
CA LEU A 159 -9.07 6.54 10.00
C LEU A 159 -9.84 5.35 10.58
N SER A 160 -11.05 5.13 10.09
CA SER A 160 -11.83 3.94 10.41
C SER A 160 -11.14 2.68 9.85
N ARG A 161 -11.55 1.50 10.31
CA ARG A 161 -11.02 0.22 9.77
C ARG A 161 -11.23 0.11 8.25
N THR A 162 -12.37 0.56 7.76
CA THR A 162 -12.76 0.52 6.35
C THR A 162 -11.98 1.53 5.51
N GLU A 163 -11.71 2.72 6.05
CA GLU A 163 -10.84 3.73 5.42
C GLU A 163 -9.40 3.21 5.32
N ILE A 164 -8.87 2.64 6.42
CA ILE A 164 -7.55 1.99 6.45
C ILE A 164 -7.47 0.91 5.36
N GLN A 165 -8.46 0.04 5.27
CA GLN A 165 -8.49 -1.03 4.25
C GLN A 165 -8.52 -0.46 2.83
N ARG A 166 -9.28 0.60 2.55
CA ARG A 166 -9.29 1.24 1.22
C ARG A 166 -7.92 1.81 0.86
N VAL A 167 -7.26 2.49 1.80
CA VAL A 167 -5.90 3.04 1.61
C VAL A 167 -4.89 1.91 1.36
N GLN A 168 -4.88 0.89 2.23
CA GLN A 168 -3.95 -0.25 2.09
C GLN A 168 -4.16 -0.99 0.76
N ARG A 169 -5.42 -1.20 0.36
CA ARG A 169 -5.73 -1.82 -0.92
C ARG A 169 -5.26 -0.98 -2.10
N ALA A 170 -5.45 0.33 -2.05
CA ALA A 170 -4.97 1.25 -3.08
C ALA A 170 -3.44 1.21 -3.18
N LEU A 171 -2.72 1.20 -2.05
CA LEU A 171 -1.26 1.04 -2.01
C LEU A 171 -0.82 -0.29 -2.63
N TYR A 172 -1.50 -1.40 -2.34
CA TYR A 172 -1.21 -2.68 -2.98
C TYR A 172 -1.40 -2.64 -4.51
N ARG A 173 -2.46 -2.00 -4.99
CA ARG A 173 -2.72 -1.86 -6.43
C ARG A 173 -1.71 -0.94 -7.12
N LEU A 174 -1.32 0.14 -6.45
CA LEU A 174 -0.25 1.02 -6.91
C LEU A 174 1.07 0.25 -7.01
N GLU A 175 1.39 -0.59 -6.04
CA GLU A 175 2.58 -1.45 -6.08
C GLU A 175 2.52 -2.47 -7.23
N VAL A 176 1.36 -3.06 -7.53
CA VAL A 176 1.18 -3.88 -8.73
C VAL A 176 1.47 -3.06 -10.00
N TYR A 177 0.90 -1.86 -10.09
CA TYR A 177 1.11 -0.96 -11.23
C TYR A 177 2.61 -0.64 -11.42
N TYR A 178 3.29 -0.19 -10.37
CA TYR A 178 4.74 0.07 -10.39
C TYR A 178 5.54 -1.18 -10.77
N ASN A 179 5.24 -2.34 -10.19
CA ASN A 179 5.95 -3.58 -10.50
C ASN A 179 5.84 -3.98 -11.98
N LEU A 180 4.73 -3.69 -12.65
CA LEU A 180 4.50 -4.09 -14.03
C LEU A 180 4.91 -3.04 -15.06
N CYS A 181 4.79 -1.75 -14.72
CA CYS A 181 5.08 -0.63 -15.61
C CYS A 181 6.54 -0.14 -15.56
N SER A 182 7.28 -0.43 -14.50
CA SER A 182 8.66 0.06 -14.33
C SER A 182 9.68 -0.57 -15.27
N PRO A 183 10.61 0.19 -15.87
CA PRO A 183 11.71 -0.34 -16.65
C PRO A 183 12.59 -1.27 -15.81
N ALA A 184 12.77 -2.52 -16.25
CA ALA A 184 13.60 -3.48 -15.54
C ALA A 184 15.10 -3.28 -15.88
N GLY A 185 15.75 -2.32 -15.22
CA GLY A 185 17.21 -2.17 -15.17
C GLY A 185 17.94 -1.86 -16.48
N LYS A 186 19.23 -1.49 -16.37
CA LYS A 186 20.10 -1.09 -17.50
C LYS A 186 20.28 -2.24 -18.51
N GLY A 187 19.90 -1.99 -19.77
CA GLY A 187 20.33 -2.82 -20.92
C GLY A 187 19.25 -3.56 -21.70
N ARG A 188 17.98 -3.16 -21.65
CA ARG A 188 16.91 -3.90 -22.35
C ARG A 188 15.96 -3.02 -23.15
N SER A 189 16.43 -2.50 -24.28
CA SER A 189 15.58 -1.86 -25.29
C SER A 189 14.90 -2.93 -26.16
N GLY A 190 13.58 -3.10 -26.06
CA GLY A 190 12.80 -3.95 -26.96
C GLY A 190 11.30 -3.94 -26.65
N GLU A 191 10.45 -4.21 -27.65
CA GLU A 191 8.96 -4.16 -27.62
C GLU A 191 8.25 -5.14 -26.65
N THR A 192 8.93 -5.62 -25.61
CA THR A 192 8.49 -6.69 -24.72
C THR A 192 7.78 -6.21 -23.44
N TYR A 193 7.63 -4.90 -23.22
CA TYR A 193 7.21 -4.30 -21.94
C TYR A 193 5.90 -3.50 -21.99
N ILE A 194 5.31 -3.19 -20.83
CA ILE A 194 4.27 -2.15 -20.68
C ILE A 194 4.92 -0.77 -20.69
N GLU A 195 5.59 -0.42 -21.80
CA GLU A 195 6.25 0.88 -21.97
C GLU A 195 5.31 1.92 -22.59
N LYS A 196 4.35 1.47 -23.41
CA LYS A 196 3.45 2.37 -24.12
C LYS A 196 2.30 2.78 -23.21
N SER A 197 1.95 4.07 -23.22
CA SER A 197 0.81 4.62 -22.49
C SER A 197 -0.49 3.84 -22.72
N LYS A 198 -0.71 3.27 -23.91
CA LYS A 198 -1.84 2.38 -24.22
C LYS A 198 -1.85 1.08 -23.41
N ASP A 199 -0.70 0.42 -23.26
CA ASP A 199 -0.62 -0.82 -22.48
C ASP A 199 -0.73 -0.54 -20.97
N ARG A 200 -0.23 0.62 -20.52
CA ARG A 200 -0.41 1.09 -19.13
C ARG A 200 -1.87 1.42 -18.81
N MET A 201 -2.56 2.06 -19.76
CA MET A 201 -4.00 2.31 -19.66
C MET A 201 -4.80 0.99 -19.58
N ARG A 202 -4.43 -0.03 -20.39
CA ARG A 202 -5.03 -1.37 -20.32
C ARG A 202 -4.84 -2.05 -18.96
N LEU A 203 -3.75 -1.75 -18.25
CA LEU A 203 -3.55 -2.24 -16.89
C LEU A 203 -4.51 -1.54 -15.90
N LEU A 204 -4.64 -0.21 -15.97
CA LEU A 204 -5.59 0.54 -15.14
C LEU A 204 -7.04 0.12 -15.40
N ALA A 205 -7.33 -0.27 -16.64
CA ALA A 205 -8.63 -0.76 -17.07
C ALA A 205 -9.08 -2.07 -16.41
N LEU A 206 -8.20 -2.78 -15.72
CA LEU A 206 -8.59 -3.94 -14.90
C LEU A 206 -9.39 -3.53 -13.66
N PHE A 207 -9.36 -2.26 -13.31
CA PHE A 207 -9.98 -1.72 -12.12
C PHE A 207 -11.26 -0.96 -12.47
N ALA A 208 -12.26 -1.07 -11.59
CA ALA A 208 -13.43 -0.22 -11.69
C ALA A 208 -13.01 1.27 -11.51
N PRO A 209 -13.72 2.24 -12.09
CA PRO A 209 -13.25 3.63 -12.10
C PRO A 209 -13.04 4.25 -10.70
N TRP A 210 -13.87 3.90 -9.71
CA TRP A 210 -13.66 4.30 -8.31
C TRP A 210 -12.37 3.70 -7.70
N GLN A 211 -11.93 2.54 -8.17
CA GLN A 211 -10.67 1.92 -7.76
C GLN A 211 -9.48 2.62 -8.39
N ILE A 212 -9.62 3.10 -9.64
CA ILE A 212 -8.61 3.93 -10.31
C ILE A 212 -8.41 5.23 -9.51
N GLU A 213 -9.50 5.89 -9.08
CA GLU A 213 -9.40 7.07 -8.21
C GLU A 213 -8.68 6.78 -6.89
N GLN A 214 -8.90 5.61 -6.30
CA GLN A 214 -8.17 5.20 -5.10
C GLN A 214 -6.67 5.09 -5.37
N ILE A 215 -6.28 4.47 -6.50
CA ILE A 215 -4.88 4.35 -6.92
C ILE A 215 -4.27 5.72 -7.17
N LEU A 216 -4.96 6.60 -7.92
CA LEU A 216 -4.50 7.96 -8.20
C LEU A 216 -4.34 8.78 -6.92
N CYS A 217 -5.24 8.60 -5.94
CA CYS A 217 -5.16 9.31 -4.68
C CYS A 217 -3.94 8.90 -3.83
N VAL A 218 -3.62 7.60 -3.73
CA VAL A 218 -2.40 7.18 -3.04
C VAL A 218 -1.14 7.47 -3.84
N HIS A 219 -1.23 7.53 -5.17
CA HIS A 219 -0.14 7.97 -6.03
C HIS A 219 0.21 9.43 -5.74
N GLU A 220 -0.79 10.33 -5.73
CA GLU A 220 -0.62 11.74 -5.37
C GLU A 220 0.04 11.91 -4.00
N PHE A 221 -0.41 11.14 -3.00
CA PHE A 221 0.23 11.08 -1.69
C PHE A 221 1.72 10.68 -1.78
N THR A 222 2.05 9.63 -2.54
CA THR A 222 3.45 9.19 -2.67
C THR A 222 4.30 10.23 -3.39
N MET A 223 3.75 10.93 -4.38
CA MET A 223 4.41 12.04 -5.06
C MET A 223 4.69 13.18 -4.07
N HIS A 224 3.69 13.58 -3.30
CA HIS A 224 3.82 14.64 -2.30
C HIS A 224 4.90 14.34 -1.24
N VAL A 225 4.88 13.13 -0.66
CA VAL A 225 5.88 12.71 0.32
C VAL A 225 7.29 12.85 -0.23
N CYS A 226 7.48 12.46 -1.48
CA CYS A 226 8.80 12.49 -2.08
C CYS A 226 9.23 13.90 -2.47
N ASP A 227 8.32 14.74 -2.97
CA ASP A 227 8.60 16.16 -3.18
C ASP A 227 9.07 16.84 -1.87
N GLU A 228 8.46 16.50 -0.73
CA GLU A 228 8.90 16.99 0.59
C GLU A 228 10.28 16.48 0.95
N LEU A 229 10.52 15.16 0.87
CA LEU A 229 11.82 14.56 1.18
C LEU A 229 12.96 15.19 0.35
N PHE A 230 12.75 15.40 -0.95
CA PHE A 230 13.76 16.00 -1.82
C PHE A 230 13.98 17.48 -1.54
N ARG A 231 12.92 18.22 -1.18
CA ARG A 231 13.05 19.62 -0.78
C ARG A 231 13.88 19.76 0.50
N GLU A 232 13.67 18.86 1.46
CA GLU A 232 14.41 18.82 2.72
C GLU A 232 15.88 18.40 2.51
N LEU A 233 16.12 17.37 1.69
CA LEU A 233 17.45 16.76 1.47
C LEU A 233 18.22 17.38 0.29
N LYS A 234 17.77 18.53 -0.22
CA LYS A 234 18.31 19.16 -1.43
C LYS A 234 19.82 19.34 -1.38
N TRP A 235 20.36 19.70 -0.21
CA TRP A 235 21.78 20.00 -0.03
C TRP A 235 22.62 18.73 0.07
N GLU A 236 22.11 17.72 0.76
CA GLU A 236 22.69 16.41 0.93
C GLU A 236 22.72 15.67 -0.41
N LEU A 237 21.78 15.90 -1.32
CA LEU A 237 21.76 15.28 -2.65
C LEU A 237 22.68 15.97 -3.67
N GLN A 238 23.30 17.12 -3.37
CA GLN A 238 24.18 17.86 -4.28
C GLN A 238 25.39 17.12 -4.86
N PRO A 239 26.06 16.14 -4.20
CA PRO A 239 27.19 15.44 -4.82
C PRO A 239 26.80 14.54 -6.02
N LEU A 240 25.51 14.40 -6.35
CA LEU A 240 25.06 13.75 -7.59
C LEU A 240 25.39 14.57 -8.87
N GLN A 241 25.85 15.82 -8.74
CA GLN A 241 26.29 16.65 -9.88
C GLN A 241 27.58 16.15 -10.56
N ASP A 242 28.31 15.19 -9.98
CA ASP A 242 29.58 14.73 -10.54
C ASP A 242 29.41 13.56 -11.54
N LYS A 243 29.59 13.89 -12.82
CA LYS A 243 29.84 13.04 -14.01
C LYS A 243 28.86 11.92 -14.40
N GLU A 244 28.16 11.25 -13.49
CA GLU A 244 27.29 10.11 -13.84
C GLU A 244 25.89 10.53 -14.33
N PHE A 245 25.45 11.73 -13.96
CA PHE A 245 24.08 12.20 -14.16
C PHE A 245 23.91 13.33 -15.16
N GLY A 246 25.00 13.86 -15.75
CA GLY A 246 25.00 14.83 -16.85
C GLY A 246 24.17 16.11 -16.61
N TYR A 247 24.81 17.23 -16.28
CA TYR A 247 24.18 18.57 -16.22
C TYR A 247 22.84 18.71 -15.47
N MET A 248 22.49 17.79 -14.57
CA MET A 248 21.26 17.95 -13.79
C MET A 248 21.46 19.00 -12.70
N ASN A 249 20.73 20.10 -12.85
CA ASN A 249 20.78 21.18 -11.89
C ASN A 249 19.77 20.92 -10.77
N VAL A 250 20.20 20.21 -9.73
CA VAL A 250 19.44 20.03 -8.47
C VAL A 250 19.08 21.38 -7.81
N GLN A 251 19.50 22.53 -8.35
CA GLN A 251 19.03 23.83 -7.91
C GLN A 251 17.66 24.22 -8.47
N ASN A 252 17.28 23.71 -9.66
CA ASN A 252 15.97 23.91 -10.29
C ASN A 252 15.00 22.82 -9.81
N GLY A 253 13.95 23.19 -9.08
CA GLY A 253 13.01 22.23 -8.48
C GLY A 253 12.22 21.38 -9.48
N GLU A 254 12.12 21.81 -10.74
CA GLU A 254 11.40 21.10 -11.81
C GLU A 254 12.15 19.83 -12.25
N ASP A 255 13.48 19.88 -12.41
CA ASP A 255 14.30 18.72 -12.83
C ASP A 255 14.31 17.59 -11.78
N ILE A 256 14.11 17.93 -10.49
CA ILE A 256 14.08 16.99 -9.38
C ILE A 256 12.76 16.19 -9.35
N SER A 257 11.66 16.85 -9.70
CA SER A 257 10.31 16.25 -9.69
C SER A 257 10.22 15.13 -10.73
N TYR A 258 10.83 15.34 -11.91
CA TYR A 258 10.91 14.36 -13.00
C TYR A 258 11.80 13.16 -12.69
N LEU A 259 12.95 13.40 -12.05
CA LEU A 259 13.79 12.33 -11.52
C LEU A 259 13.05 11.48 -10.52
N PHE A 260 12.20 12.10 -9.70
CA PHE A 260 11.41 11.39 -8.72
C PHE A 260 10.24 10.63 -9.34
N ILE A 261 9.58 11.14 -10.37
CA ILE A 261 8.57 10.36 -11.09
C ILE A 261 9.20 9.04 -11.58
N ASP A 262 10.33 9.12 -12.26
CA ASP A 262 11.02 7.94 -12.75
C ASP A 262 11.57 7.08 -11.58
N ALA A 263 12.13 7.70 -10.53
CA ALA A 263 12.67 6.99 -9.37
C ALA A 263 11.59 6.35 -8.52
N GLY A 264 10.55 7.08 -8.15
CA GLY A 264 9.42 6.66 -7.33
C GLY A 264 8.57 5.60 -8.02
N GLN A 265 8.35 5.74 -9.33
CA GLN A 265 7.70 4.70 -10.12
C GLN A 265 8.60 3.47 -10.23
N SER A 266 9.92 3.63 -10.43
CA SER A 266 10.86 2.50 -10.58
C SER A 266 11.36 1.86 -9.27
N SER A 267 11.27 2.54 -8.13
CA SER A 267 11.87 2.12 -6.85
C SER A 267 10.87 1.55 -5.85
N ASN A 268 9.58 1.47 -6.23
CA ASN A 268 8.47 0.88 -5.50
C ASN A 268 8.20 1.51 -4.11
N LEU A 269 7.04 1.19 -3.52
CA LEU A 269 6.66 1.67 -2.18
C LEU A 269 7.66 1.36 -1.03
N PRO A 270 8.43 0.24 -1.05
CA PRO A 270 9.42 -0.04 -0.02
C PRO A 270 10.46 1.05 0.18
N LEU A 271 10.87 1.72 -0.90
CA LEU A 271 11.87 2.78 -0.81
C LEU A 271 11.31 3.97 -0.03
N VAL A 272 10.15 4.47 -0.45
CA VAL A 272 9.47 5.62 0.18
C VAL A 272 9.28 5.34 1.67
N SER A 273 8.81 4.15 2.01
CA SER A 273 8.64 3.76 3.41
C SER A 273 9.95 3.64 4.18
N ARG A 274 11.07 3.27 3.54
CA ARG A 274 12.39 3.21 4.18
C ARG A 274 12.92 4.61 4.44
N ALA A 275 12.84 5.50 3.45
CA ALA A 275 13.29 6.88 3.58
C ALA A 275 12.57 7.61 4.72
N LEU A 276 11.25 7.45 4.84
CA LEU A 276 10.45 8.07 5.91
C LEU A 276 10.81 7.60 7.34
N LYS A 277 11.50 6.47 7.49
CA LYS A 277 11.88 5.95 8.83
C LYS A 277 13.24 6.44 9.30
N ILE A 278 14.06 6.96 8.40
CA ILE A 278 15.41 7.39 8.71
C ILE A 278 15.33 8.83 9.19
N SER A 279 15.80 9.09 10.41
CA SER A 279 15.84 10.43 10.99
C SER A 279 17.12 11.20 10.68
N ASP A 280 18.19 10.48 10.30
CA ASP A 280 19.47 11.08 9.94
C ASP A 280 19.45 11.53 8.46
N PRO A 281 19.59 12.84 8.16
CA PRO A 281 19.48 13.35 6.80
C PRO A 281 20.53 12.77 5.83
N GLU A 282 21.72 12.44 6.32
CA GLU A 282 22.80 11.90 5.48
C GLU A 282 22.53 10.44 5.10
N GLU A 283 22.09 9.61 6.05
CA GLU A 283 21.65 8.24 5.80
C GLU A 283 20.39 8.22 4.91
N GLN A 284 19.46 9.16 5.12
CA GLN A 284 18.25 9.28 4.31
C GLN A 284 18.59 9.64 2.86
N ALA A 285 19.48 10.62 2.66
CA ALA A 285 20.01 10.98 1.35
C ALA A 285 20.76 9.80 0.70
N ALA A 286 21.54 9.03 1.45
CA ALA A 286 22.25 7.86 0.92
C ALA A 286 21.28 6.80 0.36
N VAL A 287 20.17 6.53 1.05
CA VAL A 287 19.12 5.62 0.57
C VAL A 287 18.48 6.13 -0.72
N LEU A 288 18.19 7.42 -0.81
CA LEU A 288 17.64 8.01 -2.04
C LEU A 288 18.65 7.98 -3.21
N ARG A 289 19.94 8.23 -2.94
CA ARG A 289 21.00 8.15 -3.96
C ARG A 289 21.14 6.74 -4.55
N GLU A 290 21.07 5.70 -3.72
CA GLU A 290 21.11 4.29 -4.18
C GLU A 290 20.05 4.03 -5.27
N CYS A 291 18.88 4.62 -5.10
CA CYS A 291 17.77 4.45 -6.03
C CYS A 291 17.94 5.23 -7.33
N LEU A 292 18.45 6.46 -7.25
CA LEU A 292 18.74 7.27 -8.42
C LEU A 292 19.83 6.65 -9.31
N LEU A 293 20.83 5.98 -8.73
CA LEU A 293 21.92 5.33 -9.46
C LEU A 293 21.48 4.11 -10.30
N GLY A 294 20.35 3.49 -9.92
CA GLY A 294 19.78 2.32 -10.58
C GLY A 294 18.96 2.61 -11.83
N LEU A 295 18.60 3.88 -12.07
CA LEU A 295 17.69 4.24 -13.14
C LEU A 295 18.36 4.16 -14.53
N PRO A 296 17.66 3.65 -15.55
CA PRO A 296 18.07 3.86 -16.93
C PRO A 296 18.07 5.38 -17.25
N SER A 297 18.74 5.77 -18.33
CA SER A 297 18.71 7.14 -18.85
C SER A 297 17.28 7.67 -18.83
N ILE A 298 17.05 8.76 -18.09
CA ILE A 298 15.76 9.42 -17.85
C ILE A 298 15.00 9.51 -19.17
N ASP A 299 13.85 8.83 -19.25
CA ASP A 299 12.96 8.91 -20.40
C ASP A 299 11.99 10.06 -20.10
N ASP A 300 12.33 11.24 -20.61
CA ASP A 300 11.54 12.49 -20.66
C ASP A 300 10.72 12.94 -19.42
N GLY A 301 10.93 12.35 -18.24
CA GLY A 301 10.33 12.76 -16.97
C GLY A 301 8.82 12.54 -16.87
N ARG A 302 8.23 11.70 -17.70
CA ARG A 302 6.76 11.62 -17.75
C ARG A 302 6.19 10.79 -16.62
N ASP A 303 5.19 11.34 -15.95
CA ASP A 303 4.42 10.56 -14.99
C ASP A 303 3.58 9.53 -15.72
N TRP A 304 3.98 8.26 -15.62
CA TRP A 304 3.33 7.18 -16.36
C TRP A 304 1.87 6.95 -15.99
N ILE A 305 1.46 7.22 -14.74
CA ILE A 305 0.07 7.03 -14.34
C ILE A 305 -0.77 8.21 -14.83
N VAL A 306 -0.25 9.43 -14.68
CA VAL A 306 -0.91 10.65 -15.19
C VAL A 306 -0.96 10.63 -16.71
N ASP A 307 0.10 10.22 -17.40
CA ASP A 307 0.12 10.10 -18.86
C ASP A 307 -0.90 9.06 -19.35
N ALA A 308 -1.02 7.95 -18.64
CA ALA A 308 -1.99 6.91 -18.97
C ALA A 308 -3.44 7.38 -18.74
N THR A 309 -3.68 8.33 -17.83
CA THR A 309 -5.04 8.84 -17.53
C THR A 309 -5.39 10.14 -18.26
N PHE A 310 -4.44 11.02 -18.55
CA PHE A 310 -4.68 12.39 -19.05
C PHE A 310 -4.16 12.68 -20.48
N CYS A 311 -3.12 11.98 -20.96
CA CYS A 311 -2.36 12.42 -22.15
C CYS A 311 -2.77 11.78 -23.49
N HIS A 312 -3.79 10.93 -23.55
CA HIS A 312 -4.22 10.34 -24.82
C HIS A 312 -5.24 11.22 -25.59
N PRO A 313 -5.08 11.39 -26.93
CA PRO A 313 -6.05 12.10 -27.76
C PRO A 313 -7.44 11.49 -27.60
N ARG A 314 -8.46 12.35 -27.43
CA ARG A 314 -9.86 12.00 -27.15
C ARG A 314 -10.39 10.82 -27.97
N GLU A 315 -9.95 10.64 -29.21
CA GLU A 315 -10.38 9.55 -30.09
C GLU A 315 -9.73 8.18 -29.79
N SER A 316 -8.43 8.14 -29.47
CA SER A 316 -7.76 6.87 -29.10
C SER A 316 -8.15 6.40 -27.71
N SER A 317 -8.38 7.32 -26.76
CA SER A 317 -8.92 6.97 -25.45
C SER A 317 -10.34 6.42 -25.57
N ARG A 318 -11.18 6.98 -26.46
CA ARG A 318 -12.55 6.49 -26.69
C ARG A 318 -12.61 5.05 -27.17
N GLU A 319 -11.82 4.67 -28.17
CA GLU A 319 -11.80 3.29 -28.66
C GLU A 319 -11.30 2.32 -27.60
N ILE A 320 -10.22 2.67 -26.89
CA ILE A 320 -9.66 1.84 -25.83
C ILE A 320 -10.67 1.71 -24.68
N LEU A 321 -11.32 2.79 -24.28
CA LEU A 321 -12.32 2.79 -23.21
C LEU A 321 -13.60 2.06 -23.59
N ARG A 322 -14.00 2.10 -24.85
CA ARG A 322 -15.12 1.31 -25.36
C ARG A 322 -14.78 -0.17 -25.39
N GLU A 323 -13.60 -0.56 -25.90
CA GLU A 323 -13.10 -1.94 -25.83
C GLU A 323 -13.04 -2.45 -24.37
N ILE A 324 -12.58 -1.60 -23.45
CA ILE A 324 -12.53 -1.90 -22.01
C ILE A 324 -13.94 -2.05 -21.44
N PHE A 325 -14.87 -1.14 -21.74
CA PHE A 325 -16.21 -1.13 -21.16
C PHE A 325 -17.06 -2.29 -21.69
N ASP A 326 -17.01 -2.57 -22.99
CA ASP A 326 -17.67 -3.73 -23.59
C ASP A 326 -17.13 -5.03 -22.96
N PHE A 327 -15.82 -5.12 -22.76
CA PHE A 327 -15.18 -6.27 -22.11
C PHE A 327 -15.44 -6.40 -20.59
N THR A 328 -15.69 -5.28 -19.91
CA THR A 328 -16.02 -5.25 -18.47
C THR A 328 -17.50 -5.56 -18.25
N ASN A 329 -18.40 -5.06 -19.10
CA ASN A 329 -19.85 -5.29 -19.02
C ASN A 329 -20.29 -6.67 -19.51
N GLU A 330 -19.64 -7.23 -20.53
CA GLU A 330 -19.94 -8.62 -20.97
C GLU A 330 -19.68 -9.65 -19.87
N ASN A 331 -18.88 -9.30 -18.85
CA ASN A 331 -18.45 -10.20 -17.78
C ASN A 331 -18.88 -9.75 -16.37
N ALA A 332 -19.33 -8.51 -16.21
CA ALA A 332 -20.00 -8.05 -15.00
C ALA A 332 -21.45 -8.55 -15.06
N GLY A 333 -21.70 -9.76 -14.60
CA GLY A 333 -23.06 -10.27 -14.33
C GLY A 333 -23.77 -9.54 -13.18
N GLN A 334 -23.54 -8.24 -13.02
CA GLN A 334 -24.20 -7.39 -12.05
C GLN A 334 -25.27 -6.58 -12.78
N ASP A 335 -26.53 -6.87 -12.47
CA ASP A 335 -27.64 -6.00 -12.83
C ASP A 335 -27.35 -4.56 -12.37
N PRO A 336 -27.77 -3.54 -13.15
CA PRO A 336 -27.71 -2.15 -12.71
C PRO A 336 -28.48 -2.02 -11.39
N LEU A 337 -27.75 -1.80 -10.31
CA LEU A 337 -28.30 -1.72 -8.95
C LEU A 337 -29.11 -0.44 -8.79
N ASP A 338 -30.31 -0.59 -8.21
CA ASP A 338 -31.22 0.49 -7.86
C ASP A 338 -30.52 1.53 -6.95
N PRO A 339 -30.46 2.82 -7.35
CA PRO A 339 -29.88 3.91 -6.57
C PRO A 339 -30.41 4.03 -5.13
N ASP A 340 -31.68 3.67 -4.91
CA ASP A 340 -32.30 3.76 -3.58
C ASP A 340 -31.90 2.59 -2.66
N GLU A 341 -31.52 1.43 -3.22
CA GLU A 341 -31.00 0.28 -2.48
C GLU A 341 -29.52 0.47 -2.08
N ILE A 342 -28.79 1.29 -2.85
CA ILE A 342 -27.40 1.70 -2.59
C ILE A 342 -27.31 2.61 -1.35
N LEU A 343 -28.27 3.52 -1.18
CA LEU A 343 -28.25 4.55 -0.13
C LEU A 343 -28.51 4.04 1.29
N LEU A 344 -29.22 2.91 1.47
CA LEU A 344 -29.79 2.55 2.78
C LEU A 344 -29.06 1.45 3.55
N SER A 345 -28.12 0.68 2.96
CA SER A 345 -27.46 -0.40 3.75
C SER A 345 -26.05 -0.87 3.32
N ARG A 346 -25.38 -0.26 2.34
CA ARG A 346 -24.23 -0.93 1.67
C ARG A 346 -22.84 -0.27 1.80
N PHE A 347 -22.70 1.03 2.06
CA PHE A 347 -21.40 1.74 2.01
C PHE A 347 -20.33 1.42 3.08
N HIS A 348 -20.55 0.41 3.92
CA HIS A 348 -19.65 0.06 5.04
C HIS A 348 -18.63 -1.03 4.72
N ARG A 349 -18.58 -1.53 3.47
CA ARG A 349 -17.55 -2.51 3.07
C ARG A 349 -16.47 -1.83 2.25
N ALA A 350 -15.21 -2.16 2.53
CA ALA A 350 -14.09 -1.64 1.78
C ALA A 350 -14.24 -1.96 0.27
N GLU A 351 -14.82 -3.10 -0.09
CA GLU A 351 -14.92 -3.63 -1.47
C GLU A 351 -15.90 -2.87 -2.39
N GLN A 352 -16.69 -1.94 -1.85
CA GLN A 352 -17.69 -1.20 -2.61
C GLN A 352 -17.23 0.21 -2.97
N PRO A 353 -17.86 0.83 -3.99
CA PRO A 353 -17.64 2.23 -4.30
C PRO A 353 -17.84 3.11 -3.05
N PRO A 354 -16.89 4.02 -2.75
CA PRO A 354 -17.02 4.98 -1.66
C PRO A 354 -18.22 5.91 -1.89
N LEU A 355 -18.88 6.34 -0.81
CA LEU A 355 -20.03 7.24 -0.91
C LEU A 355 -19.67 8.54 -1.64
N ALA A 356 -18.49 9.11 -1.37
CA ALA A 356 -18.06 10.34 -2.04
C ALA A 356 -18.02 10.17 -3.57
N TRP A 357 -17.54 9.01 -4.02
CA TRP A 357 -17.48 8.67 -5.44
C TRP A 357 -18.88 8.54 -6.03
N VAL A 358 -19.78 7.84 -5.35
CA VAL A 358 -21.18 7.68 -5.80
C VAL A 358 -21.93 9.01 -5.84
N LEU A 359 -21.76 9.89 -4.85
CA LEU A 359 -22.45 11.18 -4.80
C LEU A 359 -21.99 12.13 -5.90
N TYR A 360 -20.69 12.15 -6.21
CA TYR A 360 -20.15 13.00 -7.27
C TYR A 360 -20.48 12.48 -8.67
N CYS A 361 -20.31 11.16 -8.88
CA CYS A 361 -20.50 10.54 -10.18
C CYS A 361 -21.98 10.25 -10.47
N GLY A 362 -22.82 10.04 -9.44
CA GLY A 362 -24.27 9.83 -9.54
C GLY A 362 -24.67 8.74 -10.54
N GLU A 363 -25.88 8.86 -11.10
CA GLU A 363 -26.32 8.14 -12.32
C GLU A 363 -25.55 8.58 -13.58
N ALA A 364 -24.76 9.66 -13.49
CA ALA A 364 -24.07 10.30 -14.61
C ALA A 364 -22.66 9.73 -14.88
N ALA A 365 -22.23 8.69 -14.18
CA ALA A 365 -21.04 7.92 -14.53
C ALA A 365 -21.15 7.28 -15.92
N CYS A 366 -22.39 7.09 -16.38
CA CYS A 366 -22.73 6.75 -17.75
C CYS A 366 -23.57 7.89 -18.32
N ASP A 367 -23.01 8.73 -19.18
CA ASP A 367 -23.86 9.46 -20.13
C ASP A 367 -24.61 8.42 -20.98
N ILE A 368 -25.69 8.80 -21.66
CA ILE A 368 -26.57 7.91 -22.45
C ILE A 368 -25.83 7.09 -23.53
N ASP A 369 -24.56 7.43 -23.80
CA ASP A 369 -23.63 6.75 -24.71
C ASP A 369 -22.57 5.84 -24.03
N GLY A 370 -22.59 5.66 -22.70
CA GLY A 370 -21.64 4.83 -21.96
C GLY A 370 -20.24 5.44 -21.78
N GLU A 371 -20.08 6.75 -22.02
CA GLU A 371 -18.78 7.43 -21.90
C GLU A 371 -18.40 7.65 -20.42
N TYR A 372 -17.50 6.81 -19.88
CA TYR A 372 -16.77 7.13 -18.66
C TYR A 372 -15.82 8.29 -18.91
N ARG A 373 -16.02 9.40 -18.19
CA ARG A 373 -15.13 10.58 -18.24
C ARG A 373 -13.86 10.32 -17.45
N LEU A 374 -13.00 9.42 -17.93
CA LEU A 374 -11.71 9.17 -17.27
C LEU A 374 -10.82 10.43 -17.20
N TRP A 375 -11.05 11.41 -18.07
CA TRP A 375 -10.35 12.71 -18.05
C TRP A 375 -10.91 13.71 -17.02
N GLU A 376 -12.03 13.41 -16.36
CA GLU A 376 -12.48 14.11 -15.15
C GLU A 376 -12.02 13.39 -13.87
N LEU A 377 -11.32 12.24 -14.01
CA LEU A 377 -10.64 11.63 -12.87
C LEU A 377 -9.52 12.56 -12.40
N GLY A 378 -9.26 12.55 -11.09
CA GLY A 378 -8.38 13.52 -10.46
C GLY A 378 -9.11 14.62 -9.70
N TRP A 379 -10.44 14.77 -9.88
CA TRP A 379 -11.22 15.63 -8.98
C TRP A 379 -11.19 15.11 -7.52
N PHE A 380 -11.07 13.78 -7.34
CA PHE A 380 -10.92 13.15 -6.04
C PHE A 380 -9.47 13.08 -5.51
N GLN A 381 -8.49 13.58 -6.25
CA GLN A 381 -7.15 13.83 -5.71
C GLN A 381 -7.17 14.90 -4.61
N PHE A 382 -8.30 15.57 -4.38
CA PHE A 382 -8.55 16.35 -3.16
C PHE A 382 -8.56 15.45 -1.91
N ARG A 383 -7.35 15.18 -1.41
CA ARG A 383 -7.00 14.79 -0.03
C ARG A 383 -7.71 13.56 0.55
N GLY A 384 -8.14 12.62 -0.30
CA GLY A 384 -8.56 11.29 0.15
C GLY A 384 -10.06 11.03 0.26
N MET A 385 -10.94 11.88 -0.27
CA MET A 385 -12.41 11.68 -0.17
C MET A 385 -12.87 10.30 -0.66
N VAL A 386 -12.19 9.77 -1.68
CA VAL A 386 -12.42 8.42 -2.22
C VAL A 386 -12.06 7.28 -1.24
N MET A 387 -11.45 7.60 -0.10
CA MET A 387 -11.17 6.65 0.97
C MET A 387 -12.20 6.74 2.08
N TRP A 388 -12.91 7.86 2.24
CA TRP A 388 -13.67 8.16 3.45
C TRP A 388 -14.99 7.41 3.55
N ASP A 389 -15.38 7.11 4.77
CA ASP A 389 -16.71 6.60 5.06
C ASP A 389 -17.74 7.73 5.15
N ALA A 390 -19.01 7.34 5.03
CA ALA A 390 -20.15 8.25 5.16
C ALA A 390 -20.12 9.13 6.43
N PRO A 391 -19.81 8.60 7.63
CA PRO A 391 -19.76 9.44 8.83
C PRO A 391 -18.71 10.55 8.76
N ARG A 392 -17.55 10.31 8.13
CA ARG A 392 -16.52 11.34 7.95
C ARG A 392 -16.97 12.41 6.96
N LEU A 393 -17.60 11.99 5.87
CA LEU A 393 -18.18 12.92 4.88
C LEU A 393 -19.29 13.79 5.49
N GLU A 394 -20.08 13.24 6.41
CA GLU A 394 -21.13 13.96 7.12
C GLU A 394 -20.55 15.00 8.09
N VAL A 395 -19.62 14.58 8.95
CA VAL A 395 -19.01 15.45 9.96
C VAL A 395 -18.18 16.57 9.34
N SER A 396 -17.51 16.30 8.21
CA SER A 396 -16.76 17.33 7.46
C SER A 396 -17.64 18.27 6.65
N GLY A 397 -18.95 18.01 6.55
CA GLY A 397 -19.86 18.75 5.67
C GLY A 397 -19.67 18.46 4.17
N MET A 398 -18.74 17.57 3.81
CA MET A 398 -18.45 17.21 2.43
C MET A 398 -19.59 16.47 1.75
N LYS A 399 -20.36 15.66 2.50
CA LYS A 399 -21.55 14.99 1.96
C LYS A 399 -22.53 16.00 1.36
N ALA A 400 -22.87 17.05 2.12
CA ALA A 400 -23.80 18.09 1.67
C ALA A 400 -23.23 18.90 0.49
N LEU A 401 -21.91 19.11 0.43
CA LEU A 401 -21.25 19.78 -0.70
C LEU A 401 -21.32 18.95 -1.98
N LEU A 402 -21.08 17.63 -1.89
CA LEU A 402 -21.18 16.70 -3.00
C LEU A 402 -22.63 16.56 -3.50
N GLU A 403 -23.60 16.43 -2.58
CA GLU A 403 -25.03 16.36 -2.90
C GLU A 403 -25.56 17.65 -3.54
N ALA A 404 -25.03 18.82 -3.15
CA ALA A 404 -25.42 20.10 -3.73
C ALA A 404 -24.98 20.29 -5.19
N GLY A 405 -24.28 19.33 -5.79
CA GLY A 405 -23.85 19.35 -7.19
C GLY A 405 -22.95 20.54 -7.53
N ARG A 406 -22.41 21.23 -6.51
CA ARG A 406 -21.45 22.32 -6.71
C ARG A 406 -20.13 21.68 -7.14
N ARG A 407 -20.02 21.44 -8.44
CA ARG A 407 -18.75 21.24 -9.14
C ARG A 407 -17.91 22.48 -8.87
N TYR A 408 -17.15 22.47 -7.79
CA TYR A 408 -16.10 23.45 -7.55
C TYR A 408 -15.13 23.36 -8.73
N ILE A 409 -15.14 24.39 -9.56
CA ILE A 409 -14.04 24.65 -10.48
C ILE A 409 -13.03 25.44 -9.64
N PRO A 410 -11.83 24.91 -9.33
CA PRO A 410 -10.79 25.71 -8.72
C PRO A 410 -10.42 26.92 -9.58
#